data_AF-A0AAD4CRM5-F1
#
_entry.id   AF-A0AAD4CRM5-F1
#
_cell.length_a   1.000
_cell.length_b   1.000
_cell.length_c   1.000
_cell.angle_alpha   90.00
_cell.angle_beta   90.00
_cell.angle_gamma   90.00
#
_symmetry.space_group_name_H-M   'P 1'
#
loop_
_entity.id
_entity.type
_entity.pdbx_description
1 polymer ?
#
loop_
_entity_poly.entity_id
_entity_poly.type
_entity_poly.pdbx_seq_one_letter_code
_entity_poly.pdbx_strand_id
1 'polypeptide(L)'
;MLEASESFGINAPQQTESLKSVSSSSSGLPYHYLSKYIYFQNIDHHDHWHDVAPMLGKMLVDGRYSVHQQYQYLSFFAHHIIPMLGPAPELSQNFHKSGCTTRIAFEPTSYLATTKDDRLNRMMLNEALSRLKIIGVDLNLQLYHELVNELTLTDEDESAICERNDLANNPITTQTVLALDFNKTGIAVKLYLYPTLKATITGRSVSILAFDAIRKIDKDDQFTSPLAILESYFRNEKIDACFLSCDLVNPQHTRFKLYLFEYDVRFSRIADHWTLAGRLSDKDTLTGLEMLYELWEGFGIPDGKRKPTERPTRPGDPPTLLPLIFNYEMKPGHSIPKPKFYFPLTGIVDMKIARTLTAFFERHNMPDQANGYIENLMSYYPGKDLNIETDYQAWLSFSYSKSTGPYMTVYYH
;
A
#
# COMPACT_ATOMS: atom_id res chain seq x y z
N MET A 1 51.78 -24.03 68.56
CA MET A 1 53.09 -23.72 67.96
C MET A 1 52.91 -23.93 66.46
N LEU A 2 52.89 -22.93 65.58
CA LEU A 2 53.32 -21.52 65.55
C LEU A 2 52.39 -20.83 64.52
N GLU A 3 51.78 -19.68 64.84
CA GLU A 3 52.13 -18.30 64.35
C GLU A 3 51.82 -18.09 62.85
N ALA A 4 50.87 -17.21 62.46
CA ALA A 4 51.02 -15.75 62.26
C ALA A 4 52.12 -15.44 61.21
N SER A 5 52.02 -14.58 60.19
CA SER A 5 51.20 -13.43 59.76
C SER A 5 51.63 -13.18 58.28
N GLU A 6 50.88 -12.55 57.38
CA GLU A 6 50.86 -11.10 57.17
C GLU A 6 49.94 -10.76 55.97
N SER A 7 49.34 -9.59 56.09
CA SER A 7 48.48 -8.89 55.13
C SER A 7 49.24 -8.25 53.97
N PHE A 8 48.67 -8.29 52.77
CA PHE A 8 48.76 -7.18 51.81
C PHE A 8 47.39 -6.94 51.19
N GLY A 9 46.80 -5.78 51.51
CA GLY A 9 45.60 -5.29 50.89
C GLY A 9 45.93 -4.62 49.56
N ILE A 10 45.15 -4.93 48.53
CA ILE A 10 44.96 -4.08 47.35
C ILE A 10 43.46 -4.07 47.06
N ASN A 11 42.86 -2.88 47.17
CA ASN A 11 41.49 -2.59 46.79
C ASN A 11 41.28 -2.94 45.30
N ALA A 12 40.32 -3.83 45.03
CA ALA A 12 39.77 -4.03 43.68
C ALA A 12 38.31 -3.57 43.67
N PRO A 13 37.83 -2.92 42.59
CA PRO A 13 36.59 -2.16 42.60
C PRO A 13 35.37 -3.07 42.63
N GLN A 14 34.33 -2.64 43.35
CA GLN A 14 32.96 -3.12 43.17
C GLN A 14 32.59 -2.99 41.69
N GLN A 15 32.61 -4.11 40.96
CA GLN A 15 31.86 -4.22 39.72
C GLN A 15 30.40 -4.39 40.11
N THR A 16 29.68 -3.28 40.06
CA THR A 16 28.25 -3.25 39.81
C THR A 16 27.97 -4.05 38.55
N GLU A 17 27.44 -5.28 38.72
CA GLU A 17 26.74 -5.96 37.65
C GLU A 17 25.50 -5.13 37.31
N SER A 18 25.69 -4.16 36.40
CA SER A 18 24.56 -3.63 35.65
C SER A 18 24.05 -4.80 34.80
N LEU A 19 22.92 -5.38 35.22
CA LEU A 19 22.05 -6.16 34.37
C LEU A 19 21.77 -5.35 33.10
N LYS A 20 22.61 -5.55 32.07
CA LYS A 20 22.23 -5.22 30.70
C LYS A 20 21.13 -6.20 30.36
N SER A 21 19.88 -5.74 30.49
CA SER A 21 18.74 -6.37 29.82
C SER A 21 19.02 -6.34 28.33
N VAL A 22 19.62 -7.42 27.82
CA VAL A 22 19.60 -7.73 26.40
C VAL A 22 18.13 -7.94 26.04
N SER A 23 17.58 -7.06 25.21
CA SER A 23 16.21 -7.13 24.76
C SER A 23 15.96 -8.46 24.05
N SER A 24 15.18 -9.33 24.69
CA SER A 24 14.84 -10.68 24.25
C SER A 24 13.73 -10.72 23.20
N SER A 25 13.64 -9.78 22.25
CA SER A 25 12.44 -9.64 21.40
C SER A 25 12.56 -10.15 19.95
N SER A 26 13.69 -10.70 19.51
CA SER A 26 13.78 -11.38 18.19
C SER A 26 13.57 -12.90 18.29
N SER A 27 13.97 -13.53 19.40
CA SER A 27 13.80 -14.97 19.62
C SER A 27 12.33 -15.30 19.95
N GLY A 28 11.51 -15.57 18.94
CA GLY A 28 10.12 -15.99 19.14
C GLY A 28 9.16 -15.73 17.98
N LEU A 29 9.54 -14.92 17.00
CA LEU A 29 8.67 -14.66 15.84
C LEU A 29 8.51 -15.91 14.97
N PRO A 30 7.28 -16.21 14.48
CA PRO A 30 7.03 -17.33 13.56
C PRO A 30 7.97 -17.39 12.36
N TYR A 31 8.44 -16.24 11.86
CA TYR A 31 9.48 -16.13 10.84
C TYR A 31 10.71 -17.01 11.15
N HIS A 32 11.30 -16.91 12.35
CA HIS A 32 12.51 -17.67 12.69
C HIS A 32 12.30 -19.18 12.74
N TYR A 33 11.07 -19.63 13.06
CA TYR A 33 10.73 -21.05 13.05
C TYR A 33 10.50 -21.55 11.64
N LEU A 34 9.78 -20.77 10.81
CA LEU A 34 9.51 -21.10 9.42
C LEU A 34 10.78 -21.14 8.56
N SER A 35 11.70 -20.19 8.75
CA SER A 35 12.99 -20.14 8.02
C SER A 35 13.85 -21.39 8.18
N LYS A 36 13.63 -22.22 9.21
CA LYS A 36 14.37 -23.48 9.40
C LYS A 36 13.88 -24.62 8.51
N TYR A 37 12.65 -24.53 8.00
CA TYR A 37 11.95 -25.66 7.39
C TYR A 37 11.36 -25.36 6.01
N ILE A 38 11.21 -24.08 5.63
CA ILE A 38 10.79 -23.74 4.28
C ILE A 38 11.92 -24.06 3.30
N TYR A 39 11.56 -24.81 2.25
CA TYR A 39 12.42 -25.06 1.11
C TYR A 39 12.12 -24.05 0.01
N PHE A 40 13.13 -23.28 -0.40
CA PHE A 40 13.03 -22.35 -1.53
C PHE A 40 13.60 -22.98 -2.80
N GLN A 41 12.89 -22.79 -3.92
CA GLN A 41 13.26 -23.38 -5.21
C GLN A 41 14.49 -22.73 -5.84
N ASN A 42 14.76 -21.46 -5.53
CA ASN A 42 15.88 -20.69 -6.03
C ASN A 42 16.30 -19.63 -4.99
N ILE A 43 17.40 -18.94 -5.27
CA ILE A 43 17.97 -17.92 -4.37
C ILE A 43 17.08 -16.67 -4.28
N ASP A 44 16.45 -16.26 -5.38
CA ASP A 44 15.57 -15.07 -5.38
C ASP A 44 14.38 -15.25 -4.43
N HIS A 45 13.80 -16.46 -4.38
CA HIS A 45 12.73 -16.79 -3.45
C HIS A 45 13.21 -16.76 -1.99
N HIS A 46 14.41 -17.26 -1.73
CA HIS A 46 15.02 -17.22 -0.40
C HIS A 46 15.27 -15.77 0.03
N ASP A 47 15.81 -14.94 -0.86
CA ASP A 47 16.16 -13.55 -0.56
C ASP A 47 14.88 -12.73 -0.32
N HIS A 48 13.85 -12.86 -1.17
CA HIS A 48 12.54 -12.24 -0.92
C HIS A 48 11.93 -12.62 0.42
N TRP A 49 12.08 -13.88 0.85
CA TRP A 49 11.63 -14.29 2.17
C TRP A 49 12.38 -13.55 3.27
N HIS A 50 13.70 -13.50 3.20
CA HIS A 50 14.52 -12.87 4.23
C HIS A 50 14.44 -11.34 4.24
N ASP A 51 14.10 -10.72 3.12
CA ASP A 51 13.89 -9.28 3.01
C ASP A 51 12.53 -8.84 3.58
N VAL A 52 11.46 -9.60 3.29
CA VAL A 52 10.08 -9.14 3.57
C VAL A 52 9.49 -9.79 4.82
N ALA A 53 9.73 -11.08 5.04
CA ALA A 53 9.07 -11.84 6.11
C ALA A 53 9.36 -11.34 7.55
N PRO A 54 10.56 -10.80 7.87
CA PRO A 54 10.80 -10.24 9.20
C PRO A 54 9.87 -9.07 9.54
N MET A 55 9.68 -8.14 8.61
CA MET A 55 8.78 -7.00 8.79
C MET A 55 7.32 -7.45 8.77
N LEU A 56 6.94 -8.28 7.80
CA LEU A 56 5.60 -8.86 7.71
C LEU A 56 5.19 -9.58 9.01
N GLY A 57 6.10 -10.38 9.58
CA GLY A 57 5.87 -11.09 10.83
C GLY A 57 5.60 -10.16 12.01
N LYS A 58 6.36 -9.06 12.14
CA LYS A 58 6.13 -8.03 13.17
C LYS A 58 4.80 -7.31 12.94
N MET A 59 4.49 -6.93 11.71
CA MET A 59 3.23 -6.28 11.36
C MET A 59 2.01 -7.16 11.72
N LEU A 60 2.13 -8.49 11.61
CA LEU A 60 1.10 -9.44 12.05
C LEU A 60 1.01 -9.56 13.58
N VAL A 61 2.12 -9.45 14.32
CA VAL A 61 2.07 -9.36 15.78
C VAL A 61 1.35 -8.08 16.20
N ASP A 62 1.74 -6.95 15.60
CA ASP A 62 1.25 -5.61 15.93
C ASP A 62 -0.23 -5.42 15.55
N GLY A 63 -0.66 -6.08 14.48
CA GLY A 63 -2.07 -6.19 14.09
C GLY A 63 -2.92 -7.07 15.01
N ARG A 64 -2.33 -7.64 16.07
CA ARG A 64 -2.95 -8.57 17.02
C ARG A 64 -3.59 -9.77 16.31
N TYR A 65 -2.89 -10.33 15.33
CA TYR A 65 -3.27 -11.60 14.72
C TYR A 65 -2.93 -12.74 15.67
N SER A 66 -3.78 -13.77 15.71
CA SER A 66 -3.47 -14.97 16.48
C SER A 66 -2.18 -15.62 15.98
N VAL A 67 -1.45 -16.33 16.84
CA VAL A 67 -0.22 -17.04 16.43
C VAL A 67 -0.49 -17.98 15.25
N HIS A 68 -1.67 -18.63 15.21
CA HIS A 68 -2.08 -19.47 14.09
C HIS A 68 -2.19 -18.69 12.77
N GLN A 69 -2.78 -17.50 12.80
CA GLN A 69 -2.87 -16.61 11.63
C GLN A 69 -1.51 -16.07 11.22
N GLN A 70 -0.61 -15.79 12.17
CA GLN A 70 0.75 -15.37 11.86
C GLN A 70 1.49 -16.44 11.05
N TYR A 71 1.46 -17.70 11.51
CA TYR A 71 1.99 -18.83 10.74
C TYR A 71 1.26 -19.02 9.40
N GLN A 72 -0.07 -18.91 9.39
CA GLN A 72 -0.86 -19.06 8.16
C GLN A 72 -0.45 -18.03 7.09
N TYR A 73 -0.38 -16.74 7.43
CA TYR A 73 -0.07 -15.70 6.45
C TYR A 73 1.39 -15.66 6.04
N LEU A 74 2.33 -15.98 6.94
CA LEU A 74 3.73 -16.13 6.56
C LEU A 74 3.96 -17.34 5.66
N SER A 75 3.32 -18.48 5.96
CA SER A 75 3.35 -19.65 5.07
C SER A 75 2.68 -19.34 3.73
N PHE A 76 1.56 -18.62 3.73
CA PHE A 76 0.90 -18.19 2.50
C PHE A 76 1.82 -17.29 1.66
N PHE A 77 2.47 -16.30 2.29
CA PHE A 77 3.45 -15.44 1.62
C PHE A 77 4.56 -16.28 0.97
N ALA A 78 5.19 -17.18 1.74
CA ALA A 78 6.31 -17.98 1.25
C ALA A 78 5.95 -18.92 0.08
N HIS A 79 4.79 -19.57 0.13
CA HIS A 79 4.45 -20.63 -0.84
C HIS A 79 3.59 -20.13 -2.01
N HIS A 80 2.88 -19.02 -1.85
CA HIS A 80 1.91 -18.56 -2.85
C HIS A 80 2.16 -17.15 -3.38
N ILE A 81 2.97 -16.32 -2.71
CA ILE A 81 3.29 -14.97 -3.19
C ILE A 81 4.70 -14.93 -3.76
N ILE A 82 5.69 -15.38 -2.99
CA ILE A 82 7.11 -15.36 -3.39
C ILE A 82 7.36 -15.94 -4.80
N PRO A 83 6.74 -17.08 -5.20
CA PRO A 83 6.97 -17.63 -6.53
C PRO A 83 6.50 -16.77 -7.71
N MET A 84 5.80 -15.67 -7.44
CA MET A 84 5.25 -14.74 -8.43
C MET A 84 5.77 -13.32 -8.22
N LEU A 85 6.82 -13.15 -7.41
CA LEU A 85 7.48 -11.87 -7.22
C LEU A 85 8.58 -11.67 -8.26
N GLY A 86 8.77 -10.41 -8.64
CA GLY A 86 9.96 -9.94 -9.34
C GLY A 86 10.63 -8.91 -8.44
N PRO A 87 10.28 -7.62 -8.54
CA PRO A 87 10.63 -6.66 -7.50
C PRO A 87 10.02 -7.01 -6.14
N ALA A 88 10.61 -6.48 -5.07
CA ALA A 88 10.07 -6.63 -3.72
C ALA A 88 8.64 -6.09 -3.62
N PRO A 89 7.73 -6.78 -2.92
CA PRO A 89 6.35 -6.35 -2.73
C PRO A 89 6.27 -5.18 -1.76
N GLU A 90 5.21 -4.36 -1.89
CA GLU A 90 4.94 -3.26 -0.98
C GLU A 90 4.10 -3.75 0.22
N LEU A 91 4.59 -3.52 1.44
CA LEU A 91 3.83 -3.75 2.66
C LEU A 91 3.07 -2.49 3.06
N SER A 92 1.86 -2.66 3.59
CA SER A 92 1.10 -1.55 4.19
C SER A 92 0.28 -1.98 5.39
N GLN A 93 -0.03 -1.03 6.27
CA GLN A 93 -0.88 -1.24 7.44
C GLN A 93 -2.03 -0.25 7.45
N ASN A 94 -3.25 -0.77 7.53
CA ASN A 94 -4.46 0.01 7.73
C ASN A 94 -4.68 0.23 9.22
N PHE A 95 -4.81 1.48 9.66
CA PHE A 95 -5.15 1.87 11.03
C PHE A 95 -6.56 2.44 11.09
N HIS A 96 -7.37 1.91 12.01
CA HIS A 96 -8.71 2.40 12.32
C HIS A 96 -9.04 2.08 13.79
N LYS A 97 -10.15 2.64 14.30
CA LYS A 97 -10.51 2.50 15.73
C LYS A 97 -10.61 1.06 16.23
N SER A 98 -10.99 0.12 15.37
CA SER A 98 -11.13 -1.30 15.72
C SER A 98 -9.88 -2.16 15.51
N GLY A 99 -8.76 -1.57 15.07
CA GLY A 99 -7.47 -2.28 15.03
C GLY A 99 -6.58 -1.90 13.86
N CYS A 100 -5.74 -2.85 13.48
CA CYS A 100 -4.80 -2.73 12.39
C CYS A 100 -4.89 -3.96 11.48
N THR A 101 -4.82 -3.74 10.16
CA THR A 101 -4.85 -4.81 9.15
C THR A 101 -3.64 -4.68 8.23
N THR A 102 -2.85 -5.74 8.15
CA THR A 102 -1.69 -5.85 7.25
C THR A 102 -2.12 -6.17 5.83
N ARG A 103 -1.42 -5.59 4.86
CA ARG A 103 -1.67 -5.77 3.43
C ARG A 103 -0.35 -5.92 2.68
N ILE A 104 -0.36 -6.75 1.65
CA ILE A 104 0.74 -6.90 0.68
C ILE A 104 0.22 -6.50 -0.69
N ALA A 105 0.93 -5.64 -1.41
CA ALA A 105 0.69 -5.35 -2.82
C ALA A 105 1.89 -5.76 -3.66
N PHE A 106 1.63 -6.37 -4.82
CA PHE A 106 2.67 -6.83 -5.73
C PHE A 106 2.13 -6.94 -7.15
N GLU A 107 2.99 -6.73 -8.14
CA GLU A 107 2.73 -7.07 -9.52
C GLU A 107 3.10 -8.55 -9.72
N PRO A 108 2.14 -9.46 -9.97
CA PRO A 108 2.47 -10.85 -10.26
C PRO A 108 3.35 -10.90 -11.51
N THR A 109 4.47 -11.61 -11.42
CA THR A 109 5.40 -11.74 -12.54
C THR A 109 6.16 -13.06 -12.50
N SER A 110 6.92 -13.33 -13.55
CA SER A 110 7.86 -14.44 -13.62
C SER A 110 9.08 -14.04 -14.43
N TYR A 111 10.10 -14.90 -14.47
CA TYR A 111 11.28 -14.67 -15.30
C TYR A 111 10.96 -14.44 -16.79
N LEU A 112 9.82 -14.94 -17.29
CA LEU A 112 9.39 -14.73 -18.68
C LEU A 112 9.12 -13.24 -18.98
N ALA A 113 8.81 -12.42 -17.97
CA ALA A 113 8.66 -10.98 -18.15
C ALA A 113 9.97 -10.26 -18.51
N THR A 114 11.10 -10.92 -18.29
CA THR A 114 12.44 -10.44 -18.69
C THR A 114 12.87 -10.98 -20.06
N THR A 115 12.06 -11.86 -20.67
CA THR A 115 12.29 -12.40 -22.00
C THR A 115 11.34 -11.77 -23.02
N LYS A 116 11.53 -12.11 -24.30
CA LYS A 116 10.60 -11.72 -25.37
C LYS A 116 9.24 -12.43 -25.29
N ASP A 117 9.11 -13.45 -24.46
CA ASP A 117 7.92 -14.30 -24.41
C ASP A 117 6.79 -13.66 -23.59
N ASP A 118 7.10 -12.73 -22.68
CA ASP A 118 6.11 -11.94 -21.92
C ASP A 118 6.60 -10.53 -21.59
N ARG A 119 7.13 -9.81 -22.58
CA ARG A 119 7.80 -8.51 -22.37
C ARG A 119 6.96 -7.45 -21.64
N LEU A 120 5.63 -7.58 -21.66
CA LEU A 120 4.68 -6.66 -21.02
C LEU A 120 3.97 -7.25 -19.79
N ASN A 121 4.50 -8.37 -19.26
CA ASN A 121 4.07 -9.04 -18.03
C ASN A 121 2.55 -9.31 -17.97
N ARG A 122 1.99 -9.87 -19.05
CA ARG A 122 0.54 -10.12 -19.21
C ARG A 122 0.13 -11.52 -18.75
N MET A 123 1.05 -12.49 -18.71
CA MET A 123 0.65 -13.90 -18.50
C MET A 123 0.41 -14.26 -17.03
N MET A 124 1.13 -13.62 -16.10
CA MET A 124 1.17 -14.10 -14.71
C MET A 124 -0.07 -13.79 -13.88
N LEU A 125 -0.87 -12.78 -14.26
CA LEU A 125 -2.06 -12.40 -13.51
C LEU A 125 -3.06 -13.57 -13.42
N ASN A 126 -3.31 -14.27 -14.53
CA ASN A 126 -4.25 -15.39 -14.56
C ASN A 126 -3.80 -16.56 -13.68
N GLU A 127 -2.50 -16.89 -13.74
CA GLU A 127 -1.89 -17.94 -12.91
C GLU A 127 -1.98 -17.57 -11.42
N ALA A 128 -1.68 -16.31 -11.07
CA ALA A 128 -1.78 -15.83 -9.70
C ALA A 128 -3.20 -15.94 -9.14
N LEU A 129 -4.20 -15.48 -9.89
CA LEU A 129 -5.60 -15.56 -9.49
C LEU A 129 -6.10 -17.00 -9.40
N SER A 130 -5.71 -17.86 -10.34
CA SER A 130 -6.04 -19.29 -10.33
C SER A 130 -5.44 -19.99 -9.12
N ARG A 131 -4.18 -19.71 -8.80
CA ARG A 131 -3.48 -20.22 -7.61
C ARG A 131 -4.20 -19.83 -6.32
N LEU A 132 -4.56 -18.56 -6.16
CA LEU A 132 -5.32 -18.08 -4.98
C LEU A 132 -6.67 -18.79 -4.86
N LYS A 133 -7.37 -18.99 -5.98
CA LYS A 133 -8.66 -19.69 -5.99
C LYS A 133 -8.54 -21.16 -5.59
N ILE A 134 -7.51 -21.87 -6.09
CA ILE A 134 -7.26 -23.30 -5.81
C ILE A 134 -7.02 -23.55 -4.33
N ILE A 135 -6.30 -22.66 -3.64
CA ILE A 135 -6.02 -22.79 -2.20
C ILE A 135 -7.17 -22.31 -1.30
N GLY A 136 -8.32 -21.97 -1.89
CA GLY A 136 -9.54 -21.64 -1.17
C GLY A 136 -9.63 -20.18 -0.70
N VAL A 137 -8.87 -19.25 -1.30
CA VAL A 137 -9.14 -17.82 -1.07
C VAL A 137 -10.51 -17.48 -1.66
N ASP A 138 -11.36 -16.83 -0.85
CA ASP A 138 -12.68 -16.39 -1.28
C ASP A 138 -12.57 -15.18 -2.20
N LEU A 139 -12.55 -15.45 -3.51
CA LEU A 139 -12.50 -14.44 -4.56
C LEU A 139 -13.44 -14.80 -5.71
N ASN A 140 -14.00 -13.79 -6.36
CA ASN A 140 -14.83 -13.89 -7.55
C ASN A 140 -14.09 -13.29 -8.75
N LEU A 141 -13.98 -14.07 -9.83
CA LEU A 141 -13.21 -13.72 -11.02
C LEU A 141 -14.02 -13.00 -12.12
N GLN A 142 -15.32 -12.77 -11.92
CA GLN A 142 -16.16 -12.13 -12.93
C GLN A 142 -15.60 -10.76 -13.34
N LEU A 143 -15.28 -9.89 -12.37
CA LEU A 143 -14.73 -8.57 -12.66
C LEU A 143 -13.37 -8.65 -13.35
N TYR A 144 -12.53 -9.62 -13.00
CA TYR A 144 -11.26 -9.83 -13.70
C TYR A 144 -11.51 -10.13 -15.19
N HIS A 145 -12.38 -11.10 -15.49
CA HIS A 145 -12.68 -11.47 -16.87
C HIS A 145 -13.36 -10.36 -17.67
N GLU A 146 -14.20 -9.54 -17.03
CA GLU A 146 -14.91 -8.43 -17.68
C GLU A 146 -14.05 -7.18 -17.89
N LEU A 147 -13.06 -6.92 -17.01
CA LEU A 147 -12.28 -5.69 -17.02
C LEU A 147 -10.93 -5.80 -17.72
N VAL A 148 -10.27 -6.98 -17.68
CA VAL A 148 -8.87 -7.10 -18.09
C VAL A 148 -8.68 -6.63 -19.54
N ASN A 149 -9.50 -7.10 -20.48
CA ASN A 149 -9.36 -6.70 -21.89
C ASN A 149 -9.83 -5.26 -22.19
N GLU A 150 -10.62 -4.66 -21.30
CA GLU A 150 -11.06 -3.27 -21.43
C GLU A 150 -9.98 -2.28 -20.99
N LEU A 151 -9.17 -2.69 -20.00
CA LEU A 151 -8.26 -1.80 -19.27
C LEU A 151 -6.78 -2.19 -19.38
N THR A 152 -6.46 -3.33 -19.98
CA THR A 152 -5.09 -3.74 -20.33
C THR A 152 -5.00 -4.08 -21.81
N LEU A 153 -3.78 -4.25 -22.32
CA LEU A 153 -3.54 -4.62 -23.71
C LEU A 153 -4.11 -6.02 -24.00
N THR A 154 -4.78 -6.15 -25.14
CA THR A 154 -5.04 -7.44 -25.80
C THR A 154 -3.84 -7.84 -26.66
N ASP A 155 -3.91 -9.02 -27.28
CA ASP A 155 -2.83 -9.50 -28.17
C ASP A 155 -2.71 -8.64 -29.42
N GLU A 156 -3.82 -8.12 -29.92
CA GLU A 156 -3.86 -7.16 -31.02
C GLU A 156 -3.23 -5.82 -30.60
N ASP A 157 -3.52 -5.34 -29.39
CA ASP A 157 -2.94 -4.09 -28.88
C ASP A 157 -1.43 -4.21 -28.67
N GLU A 158 -0.95 -5.34 -28.13
CA GLU A 158 0.48 -5.58 -27.93
C GLU A 158 1.23 -5.66 -29.26
N SER A 159 0.63 -6.29 -30.27
CA SER A 159 1.21 -6.32 -31.62
C SER A 159 1.32 -4.91 -32.18
N ALA A 160 0.25 -4.12 -32.05
CA ALA A 160 0.21 -2.74 -32.56
C ALA A 160 1.17 -1.79 -31.80
N ILE A 161 1.32 -1.92 -30.48
CA ILE A 161 2.22 -1.05 -29.69
C ILE A 161 3.70 -1.34 -30.01
N CYS A 162 4.01 -2.61 -30.31
CA CYS A 162 5.35 -3.01 -30.75
C CYS A 162 5.67 -2.48 -32.15
N GLU A 163 4.73 -2.56 -33.09
CA GLU A 163 4.90 -2.05 -34.47
C GLU A 163 5.09 -0.53 -34.51
N ARG A 164 4.37 0.22 -33.67
CA ARG A 164 4.45 1.69 -33.59
C ARG A 164 5.69 2.19 -32.84
N ASN A 165 6.39 1.31 -32.13
CA ASN A 165 7.48 1.64 -31.22
C ASN A 165 7.07 2.62 -30.09
N ASP A 166 5.81 2.56 -29.67
CA ASP A 166 5.22 3.46 -28.65
C ASP A 166 5.74 3.16 -27.22
N LEU A 167 6.35 1.99 -27.02
CA LEU A 167 6.95 1.60 -25.74
C LEU A 167 8.18 2.45 -25.37
N ALA A 168 8.85 3.08 -26.35
CA ALA A 168 10.00 3.96 -26.07
C ALA A 168 9.61 5.19 -25.23
N ASN A 169 8.35 5.62 -25.30
CA ASN A 169 7.84 6.78 -24.57
C ASN A 169 7.14 6.39 -23.25
N ASN A 170 7.06 5.10 -22.93
CA ASN A 170 6.36 4.56 -21.77
C ASN A 170 7.33 3.71 -20.94
N PRO A 171 8.10 4.32 -20.02
CA PRO A 171 9.11 3.60 -19.25
C PRO A 171 8.52 2.64 -18.21
N ILE A 172 7.26 2.80 -17.85
CA ILE A 172 6.53 1.94 -16.91
C ILE A 172 5.53 1.10 -17.71
N THR A 173 5.73 -0.22 -17.70
CA THR A 173 4.92 -1.17 -18.46
C THR A 173 3.95 -1.98 -17.60
N THR A 174 3.91 -1.73 -16.28
CA THR A 174 2.97 -2.37 -15.35
C THR A 174 1.54 -2.15 -15.82
N GLN A 175 0.81 -3.25 -16.01
CA GLN A 175 -0.61 -3.22 -16.40
C GLN A 175 -1.52 -3.64 -15.25
N THR A 176 -1.02 -4.44 -14.32
CA THR A 176 -1.82 -5.04 -13.25
C THR A 176 -1.04 -5.11 -11.94
N VAL A 177 -1.72 -4.88 -10.82
CA VAL A 177 -1.19 -5.12 -9.47
C VAL A 177 -2.27 -5.84 -8.65
N LEU A 178 -1.86 -6.82 -7.85
CA LEU A 178 -2.71 -7.43 -6.84
C LEU A 178 -2.38 -6.85 -5.47
N ALA A 179 -3.42 -6.62 -4.67
CA ALA A 179 -3.24 -6.33 -3.26
C ALA A 179 -4.11 -7.23 -2.39
N LEU A 180 -3.52 -7.79 -1.35
CA LEU A 180 -4.11 -8.78 -0.47
C LEU A 180 -4.23 -8.18 0.93
N ASP A 181 -5.45 -7.95 1.38
CA ASP A 181 -5.71 -7.57 2.77
C ASP A 181 -5.81 -8.85 3.60
N PHE A 182 -4.93 -9.01 4.58
CA PHE A 182 -4.97 -10.16 5.49
C PHE A 182 -5.99 -9.88 6.58
N ASN A 183 -7.29 -10.04 6.32
CA ASN A 183 -8.30 -9.81 7.35
C ASN A 183 -8.35 -10.97 8.34
N LYS A 184 -8.80 -10.73 9.57
CA LYS A 184 -8.94 -11.79 10.59
C LYS A 184 -9.90 -12.91 10.20
N THR A 185 -10.73 -12.71 9.17
CA THR A 185 -11.70 -13.69 8.65
C THR A 185 -11.26 -14.33 7.33
N GLY A 186 -10.16 -13.89 6.71
CA GLY A 186 -9.73 -14.37 5.40
C GLY A 186 -8.98 -13.30 4.59
N ILE A 187 -8.51 -13.68 3.41
CA ILE A 187 -7.79 -12.77 2.52
C ILE A 187 -8.81 -12.09 1.60
N ALA A 188 -8.83 -10.76 1.57
CA ALA A 188 -9.57 -10.01 0.55
C ALA A 188 -8.61 -9.61 -0.58
N VAL A 189 -8.99 -9.94 -1.81
CA VAL A 189 -8.17 -9.70 -3.00
C VAL A 189 -8.68 -8.47 -3.74
N LYS A 190 -7.77 -7.56 -4.07
CA LYS A 190 -8.03 -6.37 -4.89
C LYS A 190 -7.18 -6.40 -6.14
N LEU A 191 -7.79 -6.04 -7.26
CA LEU A 191 -7.15 -5.93 -8.56
C LEU A 191 -7.01 -4.45 -8.93
N TYR A 192 -5.81 -4.05 -9.30
CA TYR A 192 -5.49 -2.73 -9.85
C TYR A 192 -5.16 -2.91 -11.33
N LEU A 193 -5.73 -2.07 -12.18
CA LEU A 193 -5.61 -2.10 -13.64
C LEU A 193 -5.08 -0.73 -14.10
N TYR A 194 -3.98 -0.73 -14.84
CA TYR A 194 -3.25 0.46 -15.30
C TYR A 194 -3.43 0.65 -16.82
N PRO A 195 -4.39 1.46 -17.27
CA PRO A 195 -4.75 1.53 -18.68
C PRO A 195 -3.84 2.42 -19.52
N THR A 196 -2.69 2.88 -19.02
CA THR A 196 -1.81 3.83 -19.73
C THR A 196 -1.39 3.34 -21.11
N LEU A 197 -1.00 2.08 -21.25
CA LEU A 197 -0.63 1.50 -22.55
C LEU A 197 -1.86 1.36 -23.47
N LYS A 198 -3.01 0.94 -22.91
CA LYS A 198 -4.28 0.86 -23.63
C LYS A 198 -4.76 2.24 -24.11
N ALA A 199 -4.59 3.27 -23.29
CA ALA A 199 -4.87 4.66 -23.62
C ALA A 199 -3.99 5.14 -24.79
N THR A 200 -2.69 4.80 -24.74
CA THR A 200 -1.73 5.12 -25.80
C THR A 200 -2.15 4.51 -27.14
N ILE A 201 -2.51 3.22 -27.17
CA ILE A 201 -2.82 2.55 -28.44
C ILE A 201 -4.19 2.95 -29.01
N THR A 202 -5.17 3.19 -28.15
CA THR A 202 -6.55 3.56 -28.55
C THR A 202 -6.74 5.06 -28.79
N GLY A 203 -5.81 5.90 -28.32
CA GLY A 203 -5.96 7.37 -28.37
C GLY A 203 -7.04 7.91 -27.42
N ARG A 204 -7.48 7.11 -26.44
CA ARG A 204 -8.50 7.48 -25.45
C ARG A 204 -7.85 7.79 -24.11
N SER A 205 -8.39 8.75 -23.37
CA SER A 205 -7.95 9.03 -21.99
C SER A 205 -8.23 7.84 -21.07
N VAL A 206 -7.44 7.68 -20.02
CA VAL A 206 -7.62 6.60 -19.02
C VAL A 206 -8.99 6.70 -18.34
N SER A 207 -9.47 7.92 -18.05
CA SER A 207 -10.78 8.15 -17.43
C SER A 207 -11.91 7.58 -18.27
N ILE A 208 -11.91 7.88 -19.58
CA ILE A 208 -12.92 7.38 -20.52
C ILE A 208 -12.91 5.85 -20.56
N LEU A 209 -11.72 5.22 -20.64
CA LEU A 209 -11.60 3.76 -20.59
C LEU A 209 -12.21 3.19 -19.30
N ALA A 210 -11.86 3.77 -18.15
CA ALA A 210 -12.35 3.33 -16.85
C ALA A 210 -13.87 3.53 -16.68
N PHE A 211 -14.41 4.70 -17.06
CA PHE A 211 -15.84 4.99 -16.95
C PHE A 211 -16.68 4.04 -17.82
N ASP A 212 -16.24 3.80 -19.06
CA ASP A 212 -16.94 2.88 -19.96
C ASP A 212 -16.86 1.43 -19.50
N ALA A 213 -15.70 1.00 -18.97
CA ALA A 213 -15.55 -0.32 -18.37
C ALA A 213 -16.51 -0.52 -17.19
N ILE A 214 -16.65 0.46 -16.29
CA ILE A 214 -17.60 0.38 -15.17
C ILE A 214 -19.05 0.32 -15.68
N ARG A 215 -19.44 1.18 -16.64
CA ARG A 215 -20.78 1.16 -17.24
C ARG A 215 -21.12 -0.17 -17.88
N LYS A 216 -20.14 -0.80 -18.55
CA LYS A 216 -20.35 -2.10 -19.21
C LYS A 216 -20.74 -3.17 -18.20
N ILE A 217 -20.21 -3.09 -16.97
CA ILE A 217 -20.44 -4.04 -15.88
C ILE A 217 -21.70 -3.70 -15.09
N ASP A 218 -22.02 -2.41 -14.97
CA ASP A 218 -23.12 -1.91 -14.14
C ASP A 218 -24.51 -2.17 -14.76
N LYS A 219 -24.95 -3.44 -14.71
CA LYS A 219 -26.25 -3.85 -15.28
C LYS A 219 -27.47 -3.32 -14.51
N ASP A 220 -27.27 -2.99 -13.24
CA ASP A 220 -28.33 -2.63 -12.29
C ASP A 220 -28.23 -1.15 -11.84
N ASP A 221 -27.54 -0.30 -12.62
CA ASP A 221 -27.37 1.15 -12.38
C ASP A 221 -26.86 1.50 -10.96
N GLN A 222 -26.04 0.64 -10.35
CA GLN A 222 -25.49 0.78 -9.00
C GLN A 222 -24.45 1.90 -8.89
N PHE A 223 -23.79 2.26 -9.99
CA PHE A 223 -22.71 3.22 -10.06
C PHE A 223 -23.04 4.46 -10.91
N THR A 224 -24.21 4.49 -11.56
CA THR A 224 -24.63 5.58 -12.46
C THR A 224 -24.52 6.97 -11.83
N SER A 225 -25.02 7.16 -10.60
CA SER A 225 -24.95 8.45 -9.89
C SER A 225 -23.51 8.88 -9.56
N PRO A 226 -22.69 8.09 -8.84
CA PRO A 226 -21.34 8.50 -8.52
C PRO A 226 -20.44 8.65 -9.76
N LEU A 227 -20.65 7.84 -10.81
CA LEU A 227 -19.97 8.02 -12.11
C LEU A 227 -20.26 9.39 -12.72
N ALA A 228 -21.53 9.80 -12.79
CA ALA A 228 -21.91 11.09 -13.37
C ALA A 228 -21.26 12.28 -12.62
N ILE A 229 -21.15 12.19 -11.29
CA ILE A 229 -20.46 13.19 -10.47
C ILE A 229 -18.99 13.27 -10.84
N LEU A 230 -18.29 12.13 -10.89
CA LEU A 230 -16.88 12.07 -11.23
C LEU A 230 -16.61 12.55 -12.66
N GLU A 231 -17.42 12.15 -13.64
CA GLU A 231 -17.27 12.61 -15.02
C GLU A 231 -17.44 14.11 -15.16
N SER A 232 -18.45 14.68 -14.49
CA SER A 232 -18.63 16.14 -14.47
C SER A 232 -17.43 16.84 -13.85
N TYR A 233 -16.91 16.32 -12.73
CA TYR A 233 -15.73 16.87 -12.07
C TYR A 233 -14.49 16.80 -12.96
N PHE A 234 -14.18 15.62 -13.51
CA PHE A 234 -12.99 15.40 -14.33
C PHE A 234 -13.01 16.25 -15.60
N ARG A 235 -14.19 16.38 -16.24
CA ARG A 235 -14.36 17.25 -17.41
C ARG A 235 -14.13 18.71 -17.09
N ASN A 236 -14.69 19.20 -15.98
CA ASN A 236 -14.59 20.62 -15.61
C ASN A 236 -13.16 21.00 -15.21
N GLU A 237 -12.49 20.13 -14.45
CA GLU A 237 -11.12 20.35 -13.98
C GLU A 237 -10.04 19.89 -14.97
N LYS A 238 -10.44 19.30 -16.11
CA LYS A 238 -9.53 18.73 -17.14
C LYS A 238 -8.55 17.70 -16.55
N ILE A 239 -9.08 16.84 -15.69
CA ILE A 239 -8.33 15.77 -15.03
C ILE A 239 -8.41 14.50 -15.90
N ASP A 240 -7.32 13.74 -15.93
CA ASP A 240 -7.35 12.34 -16.33
C ASP A 240 -6.97 11.43 -15.15
N ALA A 241 -7.56 10.24 -15.10
CA ALA A 241 -7.23 9.20 -14.16
C ALA A 241 -5.88 8.55 -14.52
N CYS A 242 -5.29 7.85 -13.56
CA CYS A 242 -4.09 7.04 -13.80
C CYS A 242 -4.36 5.54 -13.79
N PHE A 243 -5.23 5.05 -12.91
CA PHE A 243 -5.61 3.64 -12.86
C PHE A 243 -6.94 3.41 -12.13
N LEU A 244 -7.50 2.21 -12.30
CA LEU A 244 -8.71 1.75 -11.64
C LEU A 244 -8.38 0.57 -10.71
N SER A 245 -9.03 0.47 -9.55
CA SER A 245 -9.03 -0.76 -8.78
C SER A 245 -10.42 -1.24 -8.40
N CYS A 246 -10.54 -2.55 -8.16
CA CYS A 246 -11.76 -3.18 -7.67
C CYS A 246 -11.48 -4.29 -6.65
N ASP A 247 -12.46 -4.60 -5.82
CA ASP A 247 -12.44 -5.78 -4.96
C ASP A 247 -12.89 -7.00 -5.80
N LEU A 248 -12.13 -8.10 -5.80
CA LEU A 248 -12.49 -9.35 -6.50
C LEU A 248 -13.51 -10.17 -5.71
N VAL A 249 -14.69 -9.59 -5.53
CA VAL A 249 -15.86 -10.15 -4.86
C VAL A 249 -17.04 -10.16 -5.84
N ASN A 250 -18.21 -10.65 -5.41
CA ASN A 250 -19.43 -10.53 -6.21
C ASN A 250 -19.60 -9.05 -6.66
N PRO A 251 -19.85 -8.76 -7.96
CA PRO A 251 -20.01 -7.39 -8.45
C PRO A 251 -21.01 -6.53 -7.65
N GLN A 252 -22.06 -7.12 -7.08
CA GLN A 252 -23.03 -6.41 -6.23
C GLN A 252 -22.45 -5.92 -4.90
N HIS A 253 -21.24 -6.34 -4.55
CA HIS A 253 -20.54 -5.97 -3.33
C HIS A 253 -19.18 -5.32 -3.61
N THR A 254 -18.77 -5.21 -4.88
CA THR A 254 -17.47 -4.62 -5.23
C THR A 254 -17.47 -3.12 -4.98
N ARG A 255 -16.26 -2.57 -4.89
CA ARG A 255 -16.03 -1.12 -4.88
C ARG A 255 -15.06 -0.79 -5.97
N PHE A 256 -15.42 0.14 -6.84
CA PHE A 256 -14.50 0.70 -7.83
C PHE A 256 -13.78 1.90 -7.24
N LYS A 257 -12.48 2.04 -7.50
CA LYS A 257 -11.68 3.19 -7.06
C LYS A 257 -10.92 3.74 -8.25
N LEU A 258 -11.27 4.94 -8.66
CA LEU A 258 -10.57 5.64 -9.73
C LEU A 258 -9.49 6.53 -9.13
N TYR A 259 -8.24 6.33 -9.55
CA TYR A 259 -7.07 7.03 -9.02
C TYR A 259 -6.61 8.15 -9.94
N LEU A 260 -6.00 9.19 -9.39
CA LEU A 260 -5.33 10.26 -10.12
C LEU A 260 -4.08 10.74 -9.39
N PHE A 261 -3.17 11.35 -10.15
CA PHE A 261 -2.05 12.13 -9.63
C PHE A 261 -2.38 13.63 -9.73
N GLU A 262 -2.08 14.39 -8.67
CA GLU A 262 -2.14 15.86 -8.68
C GLU A 262 -0.72 16.40 -8.43
N TYR A 263 -0.22 17.17 -9.39
CA TYR A 263 1.15 17.70 -9.40
C TYR A 263 1.24 19.09 -8.77
N ASP A 264 0.11 19.74 -8.52
CA ASP A 264 0.03 20.98 -7.77
C ASP A 264 -0.14 20.70 -6.27
N VAL A 265 0.99 20.50 -5.59
CA VAL A 265 1.06 20.10 -4.17
C VAL A 265 0.83 21.33 -3.30
N ARG A 266 -0.43 21.64 -3.01
CA ARG A 266 -0.88 22.69 -2.10
C ARG A 266 -2.17 22.27 -1.41
N PHE A 267 -2.38 22.70 -0.17
CA PHE A 267 -3.59 22.32 0.57
C PHE A 267 -4.88 22.78 -0.11
N SER A 268 -4.88 23.93 -0.78
CA SER A 268 -6.06 24.39 -1.55
C SER A 268 -6.47 23.38 -2.63
N ARG A 269 -5.51 22.76 -3.32
CA ARG A 269 -5.78 21.71 -4.30
C ARG A 269 -6.25 20.42 -3.64
N ILE A 270 -5.75 20.12 -2.45
CA ILE A 270 -6.27 18.99 -1.65
C ILE A 270 -7.74 19.22 -1.33
N ALA A 271 -8.13 20.41 -0.87
CA ALA A 271 -9.51 20.75 -0.58
C ALA A 271 -10.41 20.67 -1.82
N ASP A 272 -9.93 21.14 -2.98
CA ASP A 272 -10.64 21.02 -4.26
C ASP A 272 -10.92 19.56 -4.60
N HIS A 273 -9.89 18.70 -4.61
CA HIS A 273 -10.05 17.28 -4.93
C HIS A 273 -10.89 16.52 -3.89
N TRP A 274 -10.68 16.80 -2.61
CA TRP A 274 -11.42 16.17 -1.52
C TRP A 274 -12.91 16.48 -1.59
N THR A 275 -13.28 17.73 -1.93
CA THR A 275 -14.68 18.15 -2.02
C THR A 275 -15.26 18.00 -3.42
N LEU A 276 -14.49 17.48 -4.40
CA LEU A 276 -14.84 17.48 -5.82
C LEU A 276 -15.28 18.87 -6.32
N ALA A 277 -14.49 19.89 -5.97
CA ALA A 277 -14.76 21.31 -6.14
C ALA A 277 -16.15 21.72 -5.59
N GLY A 278 -16.39 21.39 -4.32
CA GLY A 278 -17.62 21.72 -3.59
C GLY A 278 -18.85 20.85 -3.91
N ARG A 279 -18.75 19.84 -4.78
CA ARG A 279 -19.83 18.88 -5.04
C ARG A 279 -20.12 17.98 -3.84
N LEU A 280 -19.11 17.74 -3.01
CA LEU A 280 -19.22 17.06 -1.72
C LEU A 280 -19.10 18.11 -0.60
N SER A 281 -20.17 18.24 0.17
CA SER A 281 -20.28 19.22 1.27
C SER A 281 -20.99 18.65 2.50
N ASP A 282 -21.17 17.33 2.55
CA ASP A 282 -21.74 16.67 3.71
C ASP A 282 -20.80 16.76 4.92
N LYS A 283 -21.36 16.54 6.11
CA LYS A 283 -20.64 16.68 7.37
C LYS A 283 -19.40 15.77 7.46
N ASP A 284 -19.47 14.55 6.94
CA ASP A 284 -18.35 13.63 7.00
C ASP A 284 -17.20 14.13 6.11
N THR A 285 -17.53 14.64 4.92
CA THR A 285 -16.56 15.29 4.03
C THR A 285 -15.86 16.47 4.70
N LEU A 286 -16.60 17.38 5.32
CA LEU A 286 -16.02 18.58 5.95
C LEU A 286 -15.19 18.24 7.19
N THR A 287 -15.66 17.33 8.05
CA THR A 287 -14.87 16.84 9.19
C THR A 287 -13.60 16.11 8.74
N GLY A 288 -13.67 15.32 7.66
CA GLY A 288 -12.49 14.69 7.07
C GLY A 288 -11.49 15.72 6.54
N LEU A 289 -11.96 16.83 5.97
CA LEU A 289 -11.11 17.90 5.46
C LEU A 289 -10.34 18.62 6.58
N GLU A 290 -10.98 18.84 7.73
CA GLU A 290 -10.33 19.40 8.93
C GLU A 290 -9.20 18.48 9.42
N MET A 291 -9.44 17.17 9.47
CA MET A 291 -8.42 16.18 9.84
C MET A 291 -7.28 16.12 8.82
N LEU A 292 -7.59 16.27 7.52
CA LEU A 292 -6.57 16.37 6.48
C LEU A 292 -5.67 17.60 6.67
N TYR A 293 -6.25 18.75 7.05
CA TYR A 293 -5.49 19.96 7.33
C TYR A 293 -4.55 19.77 8.51
N GLU A 294 -5.03 19.16 9.60
CA GLU A 294 -4.21 18.83 10.77
C GLU A 294 -2.99 17.97 10.40
N LEU A 295 -3.19 16.92 9.60
CA LEU A 295 -2.13 16.04 9.14
C LEU A 295 -1.17 16.76 8.18
N TRP A 296 -1.69 17.56 7.26
CA TRP A 296 -0.91 18.36 6.32
C TRP A 296 0.08 19.28 7.05
N GLU A 297 -0.41 20.05 8.02
CA GLU A 297 0.42 20.93 8.86
C GLU A 297 1.44 20.13 9.68
N GLY A 298 1.03 18.98 10.24
CA GLY A 298 1.91 18.12 11.02
C GLY A 298 3.09 17.55 10.23
N PHE A 299 2.83 17.06 9.01
CA PHE A 299 3.89 16.56 8.13
C PHE A 299 4.76 17.68 7.59
N GLY A 300 4.18 18.86 7.34
CA GLY A 300 4.90 20.01 6.77
C GLY A 300 5.44 19.68 5.37
N ILE A 301 4.60 19.09 4.52
CA ILE A 301 4.93 18.81 3.12
C ILE A 301 5.12 20.14 2.40
N PRO A 302 6.25 20.37 1.69
CA PRO A 302 6.50 21.65 1.05
C PRO A 302 5.48 21.95 -0.06
N ASP A 303 4.95 23.16 -0.11
CA ASP A 303 4.11 23.60 -1.22
C ASP A 303 4.88 23.62 -2.55
N GLY A 304 4.18 23.39 -3.65
CA GLY A 304 4.66 23.75 -4.99
C GLY A 304 4.34 22.72 -6.07
N LYS A 305 4.61 23.09 -7.32
CA LYS A 305 4.40 22.19 -8.46
C LYS A 305 5.46 21.08 -8.48
N ARG A 306 5.03 19.91 -8.96
CA ARG A 306 5.84 18.70 -9.16
C ARG A 306 5.89 18.36 -10.64
N LYS A 307 6.87 17.53 -11.00
CA LYS A 307 6.94 16.90 -12.32
C LYS A 307 6.55 15.43 -12.20
N PRO A 308 6.08 14.80 -13.30
CA PRO A 308 5.98 13.35 -13.38
C PRO A 308 7.30 12.68 -12.96
N THR A 309 7.21 11.70 -12.07
CA THR A 309 8.35 10.90 -11.62
C THR A 309 8.76 9.93 -12.73
N GLU A 310 10.05 9.92 -13.06
CA GLU A 310 10.60 9.05 -14.11
C GLU A 310 11.07 7.69 -13.58
N ARG A 311 11.15 7.55 -12.25
CA ARG A 311 11.59 6.33 -11.56
C ARG A 311 10.86 6.17 -10.22
N PRO A 312 10.87 4.95 -9.65
CA PRO A 312 10.53 4.74 -8.25
C PRO A 312 11.39 5.62 -7.32
N THR A 313 10.83 5.92 -6.14
CA THR A 313 11.52 6.61 -5.06
C THR A 313 12.71 5.81 -4.55
N ARG A 314 13.69 6.51 -3.99
CA ARG A 314 14.92 5.96 -3.43
C ARG A 314 15.29 6.70 -2.14
N PRO A 315 16.09 6.07 -1.26
CA PRO A 315 16.65 6.74 -0.10
C PRO A 315 17.33 8.06 -0.47
N GLY A 316 17.00 9.12 0.27
CA GLY A 316 17.53 10.48 0.08
C GLY A 316 16.80 11.33 -0.96
N ASP A 317 15.72 10.83 -1.58
CA ASP A 317 14.87 11.66 -2.43
C ASP A 317 14.22 12.82 -1.65
N PRO A 318 14.10 14.02 -2.25
CA PRO A 318 13.60 15.18 -1.54
C PRO A 318 12.08 15.11 -1.34
N PRO A 319 11.52 15.79 -0.32
CA PRO A 319 10.07 15.88 -0.09
C PRO A 319 9.32 16.66 -1.17
N THR A 320 10.04 17.22 -2.14
CA THR A 320 9.52 17.90 -3.32
C THR A 320 9.49 17.00 -4.57
N LEU A 321 9.78 15.71 -4.45
CA LEU A 321 9.80 14.79 -5.59
C LEU A 321 8.39 14.34 -5.99
N LEU A 322 7.60 13.91 -5.02
CA LEU A 322 6.36 13.18 -5.25
C LEU A 322 5.13 14.09 -5.46
N PRO A 323 4.19 13.69 -6.33
CA PRO A 323 2.88 14.33 -6.44
C PRO A 323 1.95 13.92 -5.28
N LEU A 324 0.75 14.47 -5.28
CA LEU A 324 -0.38 13.98 -4.50
C LEU A 324 -1.08 12.82 -5.22
N ILE A 325 -1.70 11.89 -4.47
CA ILE A 325 -2.59 10.87 -5.04
C ILE A 325 -3.97 11.00 -4.41
N PHE A 326 -5.00 10.86 -5.24
CA PHE A 326 -6.37 10.68 -4.78
C PHE A 326 -6.94 9.39 -5.37
N ASN A 327 -7.89 8.79 -4.66
CA ASN A 327 -8.92 7.97 -5.32
C ASN A 327 -10.32 8.38 -4.90
N TYR A 328 -11.27 8.00 -5.75
CA TYR A 328 -12.69 8.12 -5.49
C TYR A 328 -13.32 6.75 -5.51
N GLU A 329 -13.80 6.32 -4.35
CA GLU A 329 -14.48 5.04 -4.15
C GLU A 329 -15.96 5.15 -4.54
N MET A 330 -16.39 4.28 -5.45
CA MET A 330 -17.77 4.08 -5.86
C MET A 330 -18.22 2.72 -5.35
N LYS A 331 -19.35 2.69 -4.65
CA LYS A 331 -19.86 1.49 -3.98
C LYS A 331 -21.36 1.33 -4.24
N PRO A 332 -21.88 0.11 -4.48
CA PRO A 332 -23.31 -0.13 -4.60
C PRO A 332 -24.10 0.46 -3.42
N GLY A 333 -25.27 1.01 -3.73
CA GLY A 333 -26.14 1.68 -2.76
C GLY A 333 -25.65 3.05 -2.27
N HIS A 334 -24.55 3.60 -2.80
CA HIS A 334 -24.07 4.94 -2.45
C HIS A 334 -24.17 5.88 -3.66
N SER A 335 -24.89 6.99 -3.50
CA SER A 335 -25.14 7.95 -4.60
C SER A 335 -23.96 8.89 -4.88
N ILE A 336 -23.05 9.04 -3.91
CA ILE A 336 -21.88 9.91 -4.00
C ILE A 336 -20.59 9.10 -3.90
N PRO A 337 -19.53 9.46 -4.67
CA PRO A 337 -18.23 8.84 -4.52
C PRO A 337 -17.57 9.30 -3.21
N LYS A 338 -16.76 8.45 -2.60
CA LYS A 338 -16.02 8.76 -1.37
C LYS A 338 -14.55 9.03 -1.66
N PRO A 339 -14.01 10.22 -1.33
CA PRO A 339 -12.62 10.53 -1.57
C PRO A 339 -11.70 9.80 -0.57
N LYS A 340 -10.51 9.46 -1.03
CA LYS A 340 -9.36 9.06 -0.23
C LYS A 340 -8.13 9.79 -0.75
N PHE A 341 -7.42 10.47 0.14
CA PHE A 341 -6.22 11.23 -0.17
C PHE A 341 -4.97 10.46 0.27
N TYR A 342 -3.85 10.66 -0.41
CA TYR A 342 -2.56 10.08 -0.09
C TYR A 342 -1.51 11.18 0.04
N PHE A 343 -0.96 11.31 1.24
CA PHE A 343 0.16 12.19 1.53
C PHE A 343 1.46 11.55 1.02
N PRO A 344 2.26 12.24 0.19
CA PRO A 344 3.64 11.83 -0.07
C PRO A 344 4.49 12.08 1.16
N LEU A 345 5.17 11.06 1.65
CA LEU A 345 5.96 11.13 2.88
C LEU A 345 7.46 10.95 2.66
N THR A 346 7.88 10.42 1.51
CA THR A 346 9.30 10.36 1.12
C THR A 346 9.97 11.73 1.23
N GLY A 347 11.17 11.76 1.79
CA GLY A 347 11.95 12.98 2.05
C GLY A 347 11.62 13.68 3.37
N ILE A 348 10.65 13.19 4.14
CA ILE A 348 10.34 13.68 5.48
C ILE A 348 10.92 12.69 6.50
N VAL A 349 11.55 13.21 7.55
CA VAL A 349 12.15 12.38 8.61
C VAL A 349 11.12 11.40 9.20
N ASP A 350 11.43 10.11 9.19
CA ASP A 350 10.51 9.04 9.58
C ASP A 350 9.99 9.19 11.02
N MET A 351 10.84 9.64 11.96
CA MET A 351 10.44 9.93 13.33
C MET A 351 9.50 11.16 13.42
N LYS A 352 9.63 12.15 12.54
CA LYS A 352 8.68 13.29 12.48
C LYS A 352 7.30 12.80 12.06
N ILE A 353 7.24 11.95 11.03
CA ILE A 353 6.00 11.32 10.59
C ILE A 353 5.38 10.52 11.75
N ALA A 354 6.18 9.69 12.42
CA ALA A 354 5.71 8.84 13.51
C ALA A 354 5.16 9.64 14.71
N ARG A 355 5.82 10.73 15.10
CA ARG A 355 5.32 11.63 16.15
C ARG A 355 4.04 12.34 15.75
N THR A 356 3.93 12.76 14.49
CA THR A 356 2.72 13.40 13.95
C THR A 356 1.54 12.43 14.00
N LEU A 357 1.74 11.20 13.54
CA LEU A 357 0.72 10.15 13.56
C LEU A 357 0.32 9.77 14.99
N THR A 358 1.29 9.65 15.89
CA THR A 358 1.03 9.36 17.32
C THR A 358 0.13 10.42 17.94
N ALA A 359 0.47 11.71 17.77
CA ALA A 359 -0.35 12.81 18.27
C ALA A 359 -1.74 12.85 17.62
N PHE A 360 -1.84 12.54 16.32
CA PHE A 360 -3.13 12.42 15.63
C PHE A 360 -3.99 11.30 16.24
N PHE A 361 -3.41 10.12 16.47
CA PHE A 361 -4.11 9.00 17.09
C PHE A 361 -4.62 9.34 18.50
N GLU A 362 -3.84 10.06 19.32
CA GLU A 362 -4.28 10.53 20.63
C GLU A 362 -5.50 11.46 20.51
N ARG A 363 -5.42 12.48 19.64
CA ARG A 363 -6.49 13.47 19.45
C ARG A 363 -7.78 12.86 18.92
N HIS A 364 -7.67 11.82 18.08
CA HIS A 364 -8.81 11.21 17.40
C HIS A 364 -9.30 9.90 18.03
N ASN A 365 -8.96 9.68 19.31
CA ASN A 365 -9.40 8.55 20.14
C ASN A 365 -9.00 7.18 19.56
N MET A 366 -7.71 7.03 19.24
CA MET A 366 -7.06 5.80 18.79
C MET A 366 -5.86 5.45 19.71
N PRO A 367 -6.10 5.25 21.03
CA PRO A 367 -5.02 5.16 22.03
C PRO A 367 -4.13 3.93 21.85
N ASP A 368 -4.68 2.81 21.38
CA ASP A 368 -3.91 1.59 21.11
C ASP A 368 -2.84 1.84 20.03
N GLN A 369 -3.20 2.60 18.99
CA GLN A 369 -2.28 2.98 17.93
C GLN A 369 -1.27 4.01 18.42
N ALA A 370 -1.72 5.02 19.17
CA ALA A 370 -0.83 6.04 19.75
C ALA A 370 0.29 5.41 20.61
N ASN A 371 -0.07 4.48 21.50
CA ASN A 371 0.88 3.89 22.45
C ASN A 371 1.96 3.02 21.78
N GLY A 372 1.66 2.37 20.65
CA GLY A 372 2.56 1.39 20.02
C GLY A 372 3.25 1.86 18.75
N TYR A 373 2.77 2.92 18.08
CA TYR A 373 3.19 3.22 16.69
C TYR A 373 4.70 3.41 16.52
N ILE A 374 5.32 4.23 17.38
CA ILE A 374 6.76 4.53 17.29
C ILE A 374 7.60 3.26 17.54
N GLU A 375 7.27 2.50 18.59
CA GLU A 375 8.01 1.27 18.92
C GLU A 375 7.90 0.23 17.82
N ASN A 376 6.69 0.06 17.24
CA ASN A 376 6.46 -0.86 16.14
C ASN A 376 7.27 -0.46 14.91
N LEU A 377 7.24 0.83 14.52
CA LEU A 377 8.02 1.33 13.39
C LEU A 377 9.53 1.11 13.57
N MET A 378 10.06 1.42 14.76
CA MET A 378 11.47 1.14 15.09
C MET A 378 11.79 -0.35 15.01
N SER A 379 10.84 -1.21 15.37
CA SER A 379 11.03 -2.66 15.29
C SER A 379 11.11 -3.17 13.85
N TYR A 380 10.44 -2.52 12.89
CA TYR A 380 10.45 -2.90 11.48
C TYR A 380 11.83 -2.69 10.85
N TYR A 381 12.54 -1.64 11.27
CA TYR A 381 13.84 -1.24 10.75
C TYR A 381 14.95 -1.32 11.81
N PRO A 382 15.31 -2.53 12.28
CA PRO A 382 16.26 -2.69 13.37
C PRO A 382 17.64 -2.13 12.99
N GLY A 383 18.23 -1.33 13.90
CA GLY A 383 19.55 -0.72 13.70
C GLY A 383 19.57 0.53 12.84
N LYS A 384 18.41 1.02 12.39
CA LYS A 384 18.26 2.29 11.67
C LYS A 384 17.94 3.44 12.62
N ASP A 385 18.43 4.64 12.31
CA ASP A 385 18.11 5.84 13.08
C ASP A 385 17.00 6.65 12.40
N LEU A 386 15.76 6.42 12.83
CA LEU A 386 14.59 7.09 12.28
C LEU A 386 14.58 8.62 12.46
N ASN A 387 15.51 9.20 13.22
CA ASN A 387 15.67 10.65 13.31
C ASN A 387 16.39 11.26 12.09
N ILE A 388 17.00 10.42 11.23
CA ILE A 388 17.70 10.84 10.00
C ILE A 388 17.16 10.17 8.74
N GLU A 389 16.56 8.99 8.84
CA GLU A 389 15.96 8.28 7.70
C GLU A 389 14.71 9.02 7.19
N THR A 390 14.45 8.93 5.89
CA THR A 390 13.43 9.76 5.20
C THR A 390 12.58 9.01 4.19
N ASP A 391 12.71 7.70 4.13
CA ASP A 391 12.23 6.89 3.02
C ASP A 391 11.67 5.54 3.47
N TYR A 392 11.32 5.34 4.73
CA TYR A 392 10.66 4.10 5.15
C TYR A 392 9.14 4.18 5.10
N GLN A 393 8.56 5.32 5.46
CA GLN A 393 7.13 5.58 5.27
C GLN A 393 6.94 6.34 3.96
N ALA A 394 6.53 5.64 2.90
CA ALA A 394 6.42 6.18 1.54
C ALA A 394 5.20 7.09 1.37
N TRP A 395 4.05 6.57 1.81
CA TRP A 395 2.76 7.22 1.68
C TRP A 395 1.91 7.02 2.92
N LEU A 396 1.03 7.98 3.18
CA LEU A 396 -0.09 7.81 4.08
C LEU A 396 -1.39 8.07 3.32
N SER A 397 -2.26 7.07 3.20
CA SER A 397 -3.64 7.33 2.76
C SER A 397 -4.54 7.70 3.93
N PHE A 398 -5.51 8.58 3.69
CA PHE A 398 -6.52 9.02 4.64
C PHE A 398 -7.91 9.04 4.01
N SER A 399 -8.89 8.49 4.72
CA SER A 399 -10.31 8.64 4.43
C SER A 399 -11.10 8.74 5.74
N TYR A 400 -12.28 9.36 5.71
CA TYR A 400 -13.11 9.52 6.90
C TYR A 400 -14.57 9.14 6.65
N SER A 401 -15.23 8.59 7.67
CA SER A 401 -16.68 8.61 7.82
C SER A 401 -17.03 8.55 9.29
N LYS A 402 -18.16 9.12 9.69
CA LYS A 402 -18.64 9.11 11.07
C LYS A 402 -18.79 7.69 11.62
N SER A 403 -19.20 6.74 10.77
CA SER A 403 -19.43 5.33 11.16
C SER A 403 -18.14 4.59 11.54
N THR A 404 -17.01 4.92 10.90
CA THR A 404 -15.73 4.21 11.10
C THR A 404 -14.68 5.05 11.82
N GLY A 405 -14.87 6.37 11.89
CA GLY A 405 -13.83 7.31 12.25
C GLY A 405 -12.78 7.50 11.12
N PRO A 406 -11.63 8.11 11.44
CA PRO A 406 -10.51 8.18 10.50
C PRO A 406 -10.01 6.78 10.16
N TYR A 407 -9.78 6.55 8.87
CA TYR A 407 -9.18 5.34 8.34
C TYR A 407 -7.91 5.74 7.59
N MET A 408 -6.78 5.21 8.08
CA MET A 408 -5.46 5.58 7.62
C MET A 408 -4.73 4.35 7.10
N THR A 409 -3.86 4.51 6.10
CA THR A 409 -2.99 3.41 5.65
C THR A 409 -1.58 3.94 5.46
N VAL A 410 -0.61 3.37 6.17
CA VAL A 410 0.81 3.68 5.93
C VAL A 410 1.37 2.63 4.97
N TYR A 411 2.05 3.09 3.93
CA TYR A 411 2.71 2.27 2.91
C TYR A 411 4.21 2.37 3.13
N TYR A 412 4.86 1.21 3.21
CA TYR A 412 6.26 1.10 3.60
C TYR A 412 7.15 0.77 2.40
N HIS A 413 8.37 1.31 2.41
CA HIS A 413 9.45 0.89 1.52
C HIS A 413 10.23 -0.29 2.09
#